data_AF-A0A836QJI8-F1
#
_entry.id   AF-A0A836QJI8-F1
#
_cell.length_a   1.000
_cell.length_b   1.000
_cell.length_c   1.000
_cell.angle_alpha   90.00
_cell.angle_beta   90.00
_cell.angle_gamma   90.00
#
_symmetry.space_group_name_H-M   'P 1'
#
loop_
_entity.id
_entity.type
_entity.pdbx_description
1 polymer ?
#
loop_
_entity_poly.entity_id
_entity_poly.type
_entity_poly.pdbx_seq_one_letter_code
_entity_poly.pdbx_strand_id
1 'polypeptide(L)' 'MAFSFTNSKDRTYILHHKTTTLKNGNNQTIYFFAKDEREGSLDAVPDGYEVSESKNGLPVLKRSK' A
#
# COMPACT_ATOMS: atom_id res chain seq x y z
N MET A 1 12.34 3.56 8.15
CA MET A 1 12.55 3.88 6.73
C MET A 1 11.37 3.32 6.00
N ALA A 2 10.55 4.17 5.36
CA ALA A 2 9.34 3.71 4.71
C ALA A 2 9.65 2.69 3.60
N PHE A 3 8.82 1.66 3.51
CA PHE A 3 8.89 0.61 2.51
C PHE A 3 8.63 1.21 1.12
N SER A 4 9.63 1.12 0.25
CA SER A 4 9.53 1.57 -1.15
C SER A 4 9.56 0.39 -2.11
N PHE A 5 8.72 0.44 -3.14
CA PHE A 5 8.65 -0.52 -4.22
C PHE A 5 8.76 0.19 -5.57
N THR A 6 9.70 -0.26 -6.41
CA THR A 6 9.83 0.19 -7.80
C THR A 6 9.04 -0.75 -8.70
N ASN A 7 8.08 -0.20 -9.44
CA ASN A 7 7.24 -0.98 -10.34
C ASN A 7 7.98 -1.35 -11.64
N SER A 8 7.34 -2.14 -12.52
CA SER A 8 7.89 -2.53 -13.82
C SER A 8 8.06 -1.37 -14.81
N LYS A 9 7.75 -0.13 -14.42
CA LYS A 9 7.85 1.10 -15.23
C LYS A 9 8.82 2.11 -14.62
N ASP A 10 9.75 1.63 -13.79
CA ASP A 10 10.79 2.42 -13.10
C ASP A 10 10.25 3.58 -12.26
N ARG A 11 9.04 3.41 -11.70
CA ARG A 11 8.42 4.36 -10.79
C ARG A 11 8.46 3.81 -9.38
N THR A 12 9.06 4.57 -8.48
CA THR A 12 9.10 4.26 -7.06
C THR A 12 7.82 4.73 -6.37
N TYR A 13 7.27 3.85 -5.56
CA TYR A 13 6.14 4.13 -4.69
C TYR A 13 6.46 3.69 -3.27
N ILE A 14 5.84 4.34 -2.30
CA ILE A 14 6.02 4.11 -0.88
C ILE A 14 4.70 3.57 -0.31
N LEU A 15 4.81 2.55 0.54
CA LEU A 15 3.66 1.94 1.18
C LEU A 15 3.15 2.79 2.34
N HIS A 16 1.84 3.00 2.36
CA HIS A 16 1.13 3.72 3.40
C HIS A 16 -0.10 2.96 3.86
N HIS A 17 -0.59 3.30 5.04
CA HIS A 17 -1.87 2.88 5.56
C HIS A 17 -2.76 4.08 5.88
N LYS A 18 -4.07 3.90 5.76
CA LYS A 18 -5.06 4.88 6.20
C LYS A 18 -6.25 4.14 6.79
N THR A 19 -6.70 4.58 7.95
CA THR A 19 -7.99 4.14 8.50
C THR A 19 -9.09 5.01 7.91
N THR A 20 -10.01 4.39 7.18
CA THR A 20 -11.19 5.04 6.62
C THR A 20 -12.46 4.49 7.27
N THR A 21 -13.42 5.35 7.54
CA THR A 21 -14.74 4.92 8.02
C THR A 21 -15.64 4.63 6.82
N LEU A 22 -16.18 3.41 6.76
CA LEU A 22 -17.12 2.98 5.74
C LEU A 22 -18.52 3.54 6.01
N LYS A 23 -19.38 3.52 5.00
CA LYS A 23 -20.76 4.06 5.10
C LYS A 23 -21.63 3.36 6.16
N ASN A 24 -21.27 2.14 6.56
CA ASN A 24 -21.94 1.38 7.62
C ASN A 24 -21.41 1.69 9.04
N GLY A 25 -20.50 2.66 9.18
CA GLY A 25 -19.91 3.06 10.46
C GLY A 25 -18.68 2.26 10.87
N ASN A 26 -18.28 1.23 10.12
CA ASN A 26 -17.11 0.42 10.44
C ASN A 26 -15.82 1.09 9.97
N ASN A 27 -14.79 1.03 10.80
CA ASN A 27 -13.44 1.48 10.42
C ASN A 27 -12.72 0.37 9.66
N GLN A 28 -12.15 0.71 8.50
CA GLN A 28 -11.34 -0.18 7.69
C GLN A 28 -9.97 0.45 7.47
N THR A 29 -8.91 -0.26 7.84
CA THR A 29 -7.55 0.09 7.45
C THR A 29 -7.32 -0.35 6.01
N ILE A 30 -7.03 0.61 5.15
CA ILE A 30 -6.63 0.39 3.77
C ILE A 30 -5.13 0.62 3.64
N TYR A 31 -4.49 -0.19 2.79
CA TYR A 31 -3.09 -0.03 2.42
C TYR A 31 -3.00 0.44 0.98
N PHE A 32 -2.12 1.40 0.71
CA PHE A 32 -1.98 1.99 -0.61
C PHE A 32 -0.54 2.46 -0.86
N PHE A 33 -0.20 2.55 -2.13
CA PHE A 33 1.11 3.01 -2.59
C PHE A 33 1.01 4.44 -3.14
N ALA A 34 1.86 5.35 -2.64
CA ALA A 34 1.94 6.75 -3.07
C ALA A 34 3.36 7.09 -3.53
N LYS A 35 3.53 8.11 -4.37
CA LYS A 35 4.86 8.49 -4.87
C LYS A 35 5.71 9.25 -3.84
N ASP A 36 5.05 9.87 -2.87
CA ASP A 36 5.68 10.68 -1.84
C ASP A 36 5.50 9.99 -0.48
N GLU A 37 6.47 10.17 0.41
CA GLU A 37 6.33 9.78 1.80
C GLU A 37 5.41 10.77 2.52
N ARG A 38 4.38 10.23 3.17
CA ARG A 38 3.36 10.99 3.89
C ARG A 38 3.08 10.31 5.21
N GLU A 39 2.28 10.98 6.03
CA GLU A 39 1.80 10.42 7.28
C GLU A 39 1.06 9.10 7.03
N GLY A 40 1.39 8.09 7.85
CA GLY A 40 0.91 6.72 7.67
C GLY A 40 1.81 5.85 6.78
N SER A 41 3.02 6.30 6.42
CA SER A 41 4.02 5.43 5.79
C SER A 41 4.32 4.23 6.69
N LEU A 42 4.53 3.07 6.06
CA LEU A 42 4.87 1.82 6.75
C LEU A 42 6.30 1.44 6.43
N ASP A 43 7.05 0.98 7.43
CA ASP A 43 8.44 0.51 7.23
C ASP A 43 8.51 -0.85 6.55
N ALA A 44 7.44 -1.64 6.61
CA ALA A 44 7.37 -2.98 6.04
C ALA A 44 5.95 -3.34 5.55
N VAL A 45 5.89 -4.37 4.72
CA VAL A 45 4.61 -4.97 4.31
C VAL A 45 4.00 -5.70 5.52
N PRO A 46 2.74 -5.45 5.88
CA PRO A 46 2.08 -6.14 6.98
C PRO A 46 2.01 -7.66 6.77
N ASP A 47 2.01 -8.42 7.87
CA ASP A 47 1.89 -9.88 7.83
C ASP A 47 0.61 -10.33 7.12
N GLY A 48 0.73 -11.38 6.31
CA GLY A 48 -0.37 -11.89 5.48
C GLY A 48 -0.68 -11.04 4.25
N TYR A 49 0.16 -10.06 3.92
CA TYR A 49 0.10 -9.31 2.67
C TYR A 49 1.40 -9.46 1.86
N GLU A 50 1.26 -9.41 0.55
CA GLU A 50 2.36 -9.44 -0.42
C GLU A 50 2.20 -8.28 -1.41
N VAL A 51 3.32 -7.72 -1.88
CA VAL A 51 3.29 -6.69 -2.93
C VAL A 51 3.08 -7.37 -4.27
N SER A 52 2.06 -6.92 -4.99
CA SER A 52 1.76 -7.33 -6.36
C SER A 52 1.61 -6.10 -7.23
N GLU A 53 1.87 -6.22 -8.52
CA GLU A 53 1.64 -5.14 -9.47
C GLU A 53 0.35 -5.39 -10.25
N SER A 54 -0.52 -4.40 -10.38
CA SER A 54 -1.71 -4.50 -11.24
C SER A 54 -1.36 -4.25 -12.71
N LYS A 55 -2.27 -4.62 -13.63
CA LYS A 55 -2.04 -4.52 -15.09
C LYS A 55 -1.63 -3.13 -15.60
N ASN A 56 -2.01 -2.07 -14.90
CA ASN A 56 -1.64 -0.68 -15.22
C ASN A 56 -0.25 -0.27 -14.69
N GLY A 57 0.41 -1.15 -13.95
CA GLY A 57 1.70 -0.94 -13.32
C GLY A 57 1.64 -0.25 -11.95
N LEU A 58 0.49 -0.32 -11.25
CA LEU A 58 0.38 0.23 -9.90
C LEU A 58 0.71 -0.86 -8.87
N PRO A 59 1.65 -0.62 -7.93
CA PRO A 59 1.87 -1.54 -6.82
C PRO A 59 0.64 -1.58 -5.91
N VAL A 60 0.24 -2.78 -5.52
CA VAL A 60 -0.91 -3.05 -4.64
C VAL A 60 -0.52 -4.12 -3.62
N LEU A 61 -1.14 -4.06 -2.44
CA LEU A 61 -1.04 -5.18 -1.50
C LEU A 61 -2.14 -6.20 -1.79
N LYS A 62 -1.72 -7.45 -1.96
CA LYS A 62 -2.60 -8.60 -2.06
C LYS A 62 -2.50 -9.40 -0.76
N ARG A 63 -3.60 -10.00 -0.32
CA ARG A 63 -3.52 -10.95 0.79
C ARG A 63 -2.76 -12.19 0.32
N SER A 64 -1.62 -12.46 0.96
CA SER A 64 -0.91 -13.72 0.79
C SER A 64 -1.73 -14.79 1.52
N LYS A 65 -1.94 -15.91 0.84
CA LYS A 65 -2.97 -16.90 1.15
C LYS A 65 -2.65 -17.73 2.39
#